data_AF-A0A0F7DHI4-F1
#
_entry.id   AF-A0A0F7DHI4-F1
#
_cell.length_a   1.000
_cell.length_b   1.000
_cell.length_c   1.000
_cell.angle_alpha   90.00
_cell.angle_beta   90.00
_cell.angle_gamma   90.00
#
_symmetry.space_group_name_H-M   'P 1'
#
loop_
_entity.id
_entity.type
_entity.pdbx_description
1 polymer ?
#
loop_
_entity_poly.entity_id
_entity_poly.type
_entity_poly.pdbx_seq_one_letter_code
_entity_poly.pdbx_strand_id
1 'polypeptide(L)'
;MASTSLAFLSQTQPKPLPPPPHLSPTNPPQLRLFFSLRKHHSSIKCTSLPDSPPPPEIPFTVATTDNFPIEKRRRSEIIRERKSKKDLVAAEPPNYEIGWKRTKEIPLEKPKGYVIADFLLKLEQLMGQEFGSTSLLAKTGEIVAERAREEAEVLRDDGEVDERLVTELFRVLRLMEMDLAMVKAAVKDDTLTQRLDQAKARCRQAILVANSF
;
A
#
# COMPACT_ATOMS: atom_id res chain seq x y z
N MET A 1 62.57 -33.62 33.74
CA MET A 1 63.31 -34.52 32.83
C MET A 1 62.48 -34.67 31.57
N ALA A 2 63.03 -34.24 30.41
CA ALA A 2 62.57 -34.38 29.01
C ALA A 2 61.16 -33.81 28.66
N SER A 3 60.95 -32.76 27.88
CA SER A 3 61.57 -32.23 26.64
C SER A 3 61.43 -33.16 25.43
N THR A 4 60.53 -32.81 24.50
CA THR A 4 60.73 -33.06 23.06
C THR A 4 59.95 -32.08 22.19
N SER A 5 60.61 -31.72 21.09
CA SER A 5 60.49 -30.51 20.29
C SER A 5 59.65 -30.66 19.01
N LEU A 6 59.05 -29.54 18.60
CA LEU A 6 58.92 -28.92 17.26
C LEU A 6 58.95 -29.75 15.95
N ALA A 7 57.98 -29.44 15.08
CA ALA A 7 58.15 -29.19 13.63
C ALA A 7 56.95 -28.35 13.13
N PHE A 8 57.03 -27.01 13.05
CA PHE A 8 57.40 -26.20 11.87
C PHE A 8 57.14 -26.84 10.51
N LEU A 9 56.07 -26.41 9.83
CA LEU A 9 56.01 -26.34 8.36
C LEU A 9 55.19 -25.12 7.89
N SER A 10 55.96 -24.15 7.40
CA SER A 10 55.75 -23.34 6.18
C SER A 10 54.45 -22.54 6.01
N GLN A 11 54.58 -21.28 6.42
CA GLN A 11 53.84 -20.10 5.97
C GLN A 11 54.20 -19.79 4.51
N THR A 12 53.22 -19.77 3.61
CA THR A 12 53.36 -19.23 2.25
C THR A 12 52.51 -17.97 2.11
N GLN A 13 53.15 -16.81 2.21
CA GLN A 13 52.55 -15.54 1.80
C GLN A 13 52.80 -15.28 0.30
N PRO A 14 51.78 -14.88 -0.46
CA PRO A 14 51.98 -14.18 -1.72
C PRO A 14 51.77 -12.66 -1.54
N LYS A 15 52.90 -11.95 -1.60
CA LYS A 15 53.18 -10.67 -2.28
C LYS A 15 52.13 -9.53 -2.24
N PRO A 16 52.46 -8.39 -1.58
CA PRO A 16 51.69 -7.14 -1.69
C PRO A 16 51.80 -6.52 -3.09
N LEU A 17 50.66 -6.11 -3.65
CA LEU A 17 50.57 -5.25 -4.84
C LEU A 17 50.91 -3.79 -4.48
N PRO A 18 51.56 -3.03 -5.38
CA PRO A 18 51.90 -1.63 -5.13
C PRO A 18 50.67 -0.70 -5.15
N PRO A 19 50.66 0.37 -4.33
CA PRO A 19 49.60 1.38 -4.29
C PRO A 19 49.62 2.34 -5.49
N PRO A 20 48.49 3.02 -5.78
CA PRO A 20 48.25 3.79 -7.01
C PRO A 20 48.95 5.16 -7.02
N PRO A 21 49.22 5.73 -8.20
CA PRO A 21 49.67 7.12 -8.30
C PRO A 21 48.51 8.10 -8.03
N HIS A 22 48.73 8.95 -7.03
CA HIS A 22 47.99 10.17 -6.76
C HIS A 22 48.03 11.13 -7.97
N LEU A 23 46.86 11.52 -8.46
CA LEU A 23 46.65 12.79 -9.16
C LEU A 23 45.39 13.45 -8.58
N SER A 24 45.58 14.62 -7.99
CA SER A 24 44.54 15.59 -7.63
C SER A 24 44.69 16.81 -8.55
N PRO A 25 43.82 17.83 -8.45
CA PRO A 25 42.43 17.90 -8.85
C PRO A 25 42.26 18.88 -10.03
N THR A 26 41.33 18.65 -10.96
CA THR A 26 41.02 19.66 -11.98
C THR A 26 39.52 19.73 -12.23
N ASN A 27 38.93 20.78 -11.66
CA ASN A 27 37.74 21.54 -12.05
C ASN A 27 36.45 20.82 -12.50
N PRO A 28 35.29 21.22 -11.93
CA PRO A 28 33.97 20.78 -12.41
C PRO A 28 33.55 21.58 -13.65
N PRO A 29 32.99 20.95 -14.70
CA PRO A 29 32.19 21.67 -15.66
C PRO A 29 30.80 21.92 -15.05
N GLN A 30 30.48 23.20 -14.85
CA GLN A 30 29.14 23.69 -14.55
C GLN A 30 28.19 23.32 -15.70
N LEU A 31 27.47 22.21 -15.57
CA LEU A 31 26.25 21.99 -16.35
C LEU A 31 25.11 22.75 -15.68
N ARG A 32 24.93 24.01 -16.11
CA ARG A 32 23.71 24.79 -15.91
C ARG A 32 22.56 24.10 -16.65
N LEU A 33 21.88 23.17 -15.98
CA LEU A 33 20.55 22.75 -16.40
C LEU A 33 19.55 23.84 -16.03
N PHE A 34 19.26 24.69 -17.00
CA PHE A 34 18.09 25.56 -17.02
C PHE A 34 16.83 24.69 -17.06
N PHE A 35 16.33 24.27 -15.89
CA PHE A 35 14.95 23.81 -15.79
C PHE A 35 14.05 25.04 -15.79
N SER A 36 13.68 25.44 -17.01
CA SER A 36 12.58 26.35 -17.28
C SER A 36 11.31 25.77 -16.65
N LEU A 37 10.86 26.37 -15.54
CA LEU A 37 9.51 26.22 -14.99
C LEU A 37 8.48 26.68 -16.04
N ARG A 38 8.11 25.79 -16.96
CA ARG A 38 6.90 25.96 -17.77
C ARG A 38 5.70 25.69 -16.88
N LYS A 39 5.14 26.77 -16.34
CA LYS A 39 3.76 26.82 -15.85
C LYS A 39 2.83 26.42 -16.99
N HIS A 40 2.43 25.15 -17.02
CA HIS A 40 1.30 24.72 -17.85
C HIS A 40 0.01 25.15 -17.16
N HIS A 41 -0.47 26.34 -17.54
CA HIS A 41 -1.83 26.77 -17.28
C HIS A 41 -2.77 25.95 -18.18
N SER A 42 -3.29 24.83 -17.69
CA SER A 42 -4.39 24.14 -18.33
C SER A 42 -5.70 24.88 -18.04
N SER A 43 -6.01 25.85 -18.91
CA SER A 43 -7.32 26.48 -18.99
C SER A 43 -8.33 25.48 -19.54
N ILE A 44 -9.21 24.97 -18.68
CA ILE A 44 -10.39 24.18 -19.09
C ILE A 44 -11.31 25.13 -19.85
N LYS A 45 -11.35 25.00 -21.18
CA LYS A 45 -12.37 25.64 -22.02
C LYS A 45 -13.58 24.71 -22.08
N CYS A 46 -14.67 25.12 -21.45
CA CYS A 46 -15.98 24.51 -21.63
C CYS A 46 -16.48 24.82 -23.05
N THR A 47 -16.62 23.78 -23.88
CA THR A 47 -17.29 23.88 -25.18
C THR A 47 -18.77 23.59 -24.95
N SER A 48 -19.58 24.64 -24.96
CA SER A 48 -21.04 24.56 -25.08
C SER A 48 -21.42 24.44 -26.55
N LEU A 49 -22.20 23.43 -26.95
CA LEU A 49 -23.12 23.39 -28.10
C LEU A 49 -23.78 21.99 -28.21
N PRO A 50 -24.88 21.79 -28.95
CA PRO A 50 -26.23 22.35 -28.76
C PRO A 50 -27.32 21.26 -28.67
N ASP A 51 -28.52 21.73 -28.34
CA ASP A 51 -29.86 21.24 -28.71
C ASP A 51 -30.25 19.74 -28.61
N SER A 52 -31.27 19.56 -27.77
CA SER A 52 -32.04 18.35 -27.51
C SER A 52 -32.72 17.80 -28.77
N PRO A 53 -32.68 16.48 -29.01
CA PRO A 53 -33.60 15.84 -29.95
C PRO A 53 -35.00 15.66 -29.32
N PRO A 54 -36.08 15.63 -30.13
CA PRO A 54 -37.45 15.49 -29.64
C PRO A 54 -37.78 14.04 -29.20
N PRO A 55 -38.77 13.85 -28.30
CA PRO A 55 -39.13 12.54 -27.78
C PRO A 55 -39.86 11.66 -28.82
N PRO A 56 -39.66 10.33 -28.79
CA PRO A 56 -40.35 9.40 -29.69
C PRO A 56 -41.80 9.14 -29.26
N GLU A 57 -42.69 9.18 -30.26
CA GLU A 57 -44.12 8.86 -30.18
C GLU A 57 -44.34 7.35 -29.96
N ILE A 58 -45.10 6.98 -28.93
CA ILE A 58 -45.51 5.59 -28.66
C ILE A 58 -46.98 5.45 -29.09
N PRO A 59 -47.33 4.57 -30.04
CA PRO A 59 -48.71 4.40 -30.47
C PRO A 59 -49.52 3.61 -29.44
N PHE A 60 -50.59 4.22 -28.94
CA PHE A 60 -51.66 3.57 -28.18
C PHE A 60 -52.44 2.63 -29.12
N THR A 61 -52.14 1.33 -29.06
CA THR A 61 -53.01 0.30 -29.67
C THR A 61 -54.19 0.04 -28.75
N VAL A 62 -55.33 0.60 -29.15
CA VAL A 62 -56.67 0.29 -28.64
C VAL A 62 -57.03 -1.12 -29.11
N ALA A 63 -57.06 -2.08 -28.19
CA ALA A 63 -57.66 -3.39 -28.44
C ALA A 63 -59.12 -3.34 -27.97
N THR A 64 -60.00 -3.13 -28.94
CA THR A 64 -61.45 -3.31 -28.85
C THR A 64 -61.76 -4.78 -28.59
N THR A 65 -62.55 -5.09 -27.56
CA THR A 65 -63.47 -6.23 -27.65
C THR A 65 -64.71 -5.97 -26.81
N ASP A 66 -65.82 -5.93 -27.52
CA ASP A 66 -67.20 -5.74 -27.09
C ASP A 66 -67.75 -6.89 -26.24
N ASN A 67 -68.90 -6.59 -25.61
CA ASN A 67 -69.82 -7.46 -24.87
C ASN A 67 -69.46 -7.80 -23.43
N PHE A 68 -70.08 -7.09 -22.47
CA PHE A 68 -71.09 -7.67 -21.56
C PHE A 68 -71.99 -6.55 -20.99
N PRO A 69 -73.31 -6.74 -20.90
CA PRO A 69 -74.23 -5.72 -20.41
C PRO A 69 -74.04 -5.52 -18.90
N ILE A 70 -73.61 -4.32 -18.51
CA ILE A 70 -73.46 -3.93 -17.10
C ILE A 70 -74.87 -3.67 -16.52
N GLU A 71 -75.49 -4.74 -16.03
CA GLU A 71 -76.73 -4.66 -15.27
C GLU A 71 -76.44 -4.07 -13.89
N LYS A 72 -76.96 -2.85 -13.64
CA LYS A 72 -76.74 -2.06 -12.42
C LYS A 72 -77.24 -2.82 -11.19
N ARG A 73 -76.35 -3.54 -10.50
CA ARG A 73 -76.67 -4.19 -9.22
C ARG A 73 -76.95 -3.13 -8.13
N ARG A 74 -78.10 -3.27 -7.47
CA ARG A 74 -78.63 -2.40 -6.40
C ARG A 74 -77.73 -2.42 -5.15
N ARG A 75 -77.60 -1.26 -4.51
CA ARG A 75 -76.76 -0.96 -3.35
C ARG A 75 -77.29 -1.53 -2.02
N SER A 76 -77.41 -2.84 -1.85
CA SER A 76 -77.91 -3.38 -0.57
C SER A 76 -77.54 -4.83 -0.25
N GLU A 77 -76.34 -5.30 -0.58
CA GLU A 77 -75.86 -6.59 -0.08
C GLU A 77 -74.33 -6.64 -0.03
N ILE A 78 -73.72 -5.83 0.84
CA ILE A 78 -72.33 -5.99 1.26
C ILE A 78 -72.37 -6.23 2.76
N ILE A 79 -72.40 -7.51 3.15
CA ILE A 79 -72.25 -7.93 4.53
C ILE A 79 -70.80 -7.62 4.93
N ARG A 80 -70.60 -6.57 5.75
CA ARG A 80 -69.30 -6.25 6.32
C ARG A 80 -69.10 -7.06 7.60
N GLU A 81 -68.41 -8.19 7.52
CA GLU A 81 -67.87 -8.84 8.71
C GLU A 81 -66.82 -7.92 9.35
N ARG A 82 -67.17 -7.31 10.49
CA ARG A 82 -66.23 -6.62 11.36
C ARG A 82 -65.34 -7.67 12.05
N LYS A 83 -64.22 -8.04 11.42
CA LYS A 83 -63.12 -8.69 12.13
C LYS A 83 -62.60 -7.72 13.19
N SER A 84 -62.68 -8.19 14.43
CA SER A 84 -62.21 -7.52 15.64
C SER A 84 -60.77 -7.04 15.46
N LYS A 85 -60.55 -5.77 15.79
CA LYS A 85 -59.21 -5.20 15.97
C LYS A 85 -58.55 -5.91 17.16
N LYS A 86 -57.93 -7.07 16.91
CA LYS A 86 -56.77 -7.47 17.71
C LYS A 86 -55.73 -6.42 17.45
N ASP A 87 -55.23 -5.80 18.52
CA ASP A 87 -54.07 -4.91 18.52
C ASP A 87 -52.92 -5.55 17.75
N LEU A 88 -52.84 -5.25 16.46
CA LEU A 88 -51.63 -5.37 15.67
C LEU A 88 -50.81 -4.12 15.98
N VAL A 89 -50.33 -4.03 17.22
CA VAL A 89 -49.13 -3.23 17.47
C VAL A 89 -48.03 -4.03 16.80
N ALA A 90 -47.80 -3.74 15.51
CA ALA A 90 -46.56 -4.13 14.88
C ALA A 90 -45.46 -3.60 15.81
N ALA A 91 -44.69 -4.50 16.41
CA ALA A 91 -43.50 -4.09 17.13
C ALA A 91 -42.70 -3.22 16.18
N GLU A 92 -42.30 -2.04 16.64
CA GLU A 92 -41.48 -1.13 15.85
C GLU A 92 -40.31 -1.97 15.30
N PRO A 93 -40.09 -1.98 13.97
CA PRO A 93 -39.02 -2.76 13.38
C PRO A 93 -37.73 -2.44 14.12
N PRO A 94 -36.96 -3.46 14.57
CA PRO A 94 -35.75 -3.22 15.33
C PRO A 94 -34.88 -2.25 14.54
N ASN A 95 -34.66 -1.07 15.11
CA ASN A 95 -33.89 -0.01 14.50
C ASN A 95 -32.45 -0.51 14.38
N TYR A 96 -32.13 -1.13 13.25
CA TYR A 96 -30.74 -1.42 12.91
C TYR A 96 -30.10 -0.07 12.64
N GLU A 97 -29.27 0.35 13.60
CA GLU A 97 -28.42 1.53 13.49
C GLU A 97 -27.92 1.68 12.06
N ILE A 98 -28.44 2.71 11.39
CA ILE A 98 -28.10 3.09 10.03
C ILE A 98 -26.58 3.00 9.86
N GLY A 99 -26.11 2.11 8.97
CA GLY A 99 -24.70 1.72 8.79
C GLY A 99 -23.72 2.83 8.38
N TRP A 100 -24.08 4.10 8.56
CA TRP A 100 -23.27 5.29 8.33
C TRP A 100 -22.88 6.00 9.63
N LYS A 101 -23.47 5.64 10.77
CA LYS A 101 -22.94 6.02 12.09
C LYS A 101 -21.88 5.00 12.47
N ARG A 102 -20.61 5.34 12.29
CA ARG A 102 -19.51 4.52 12.83
C ARG A 102 -19.60 4.55 14.35
N THR A 103 -20.26 3.57 14.95
CA THR A 103 -20.40 3.43 16.42
C THR A 103 -19.07 3.05 17.09
N LYS A 104 -18.02 2.79 16.31
CA LYS A 104 -16.65 2.57 16.80
C LYS A 104 -15.82 3.81 16.52
N GLU A 105 -15.25 4.38 17.58
CA GLU A 105 -14.29 5.47 17.50
C GLU A 105 -13.12 5.05 16.60
N ILE A 106 -12.82 5.87 15.58
CA ILE A 106 -11.65 5.65 14.74
C ILE A 106 -10.51 6.39 15.42
N PRO A 107 -9.43 5.71 15.82
CA PRO A 107 -8.24 6.40 16.28
C PRO A 107 -7.71 7.24 15.12
N LEU A 108 -7.74 8.57 15.27
CA LEU A 108 -7.19 9.52 14.31
C LEU A 108 -5.68 9.69 14.47
N GLU A 109 -5.14 9.22 15.59
CA GLU A 109 -3.72 9.27 15.90
C GLU A 109 -2.96 8.22 15.09
N LYS A 110 -1.82 8.64 14.54
CA LYS A 110 -0.93 7.74 13.82
C LYS A 110 -0.11 6.93 14.82
N PRO A 111 0.17 5.64 14.54
CA PRO A 111 1.06 4.86 15.39
C PRO A 111 2.46 5.47 15.40
N LYS A 112 3.23 5.23 16.47
CA LYS A 112 4.55 5.83 16.67
C LYS A 112 5.51 5.50 15.52
N GLY A 113 5.53 4.24 15.11
CA GLY A 113 6.34 3.78 13.98
C GLY A 113 5.79 4.11 12.58
N TYR A 114 4.79 5.00 12.44
CA TYR A 114 4.19 5.33 11.15
C TYR A 114 5.20 5.81 10.10
N VAL A 115 6.19 6.61 10.52
CA VAL A 115 7.23 7.14 9.61
C VAL A 115 8.08 5.99 9.04
N ILE A 116 8.46 5.04 9.90
CA ILE A 116 9.21 3.84 9.50
C ILE A 116 8.36 2.96 8.57
N ALA A 117 7.09 2.75 8.93
CA ALA A 117 6.15 1.98 8.12
C ALA A 117 5.95 2.61 6.72
N ASP A 118 5.92 3.93 6.61
CA ASP A 118 5.79 4.64 5.33
C ASP A 118 7.03 4.46 4.43
N PHE A 119 8.25 4.52 4.99
CA PHE A 119 9.46 4.23 4.24
C PHE A 119 9.47 2.79 3.70
N LEU A 120 9.10 1.83 4.53
CA LEU A 120 9.08 0.41 4.17
C LEU A 120 7.97 0.10 3.17
N LEU A 121 6.81 0.75 3.29
CA LEU A 121 5.71 0.62 2.33
C LEU A 121 6.13 1.12 0.95
N LYS A 122 6.80 2.28 0.89
CA LYS A 122 7.31 2.82 -0.38
C LYS A 122 8.35 1.89 -1.01
N LEU A 123 9.23 1.30 -0.20
CA LEU A 123 10.17 0.28 -0.70
C LEU A 123 9.47 -0.97 -1.23
N GLU A 124 8.43 -1.46 -0.54
CA GLU A 124 7.63 -2.61 -0.98
C GLU A 124 6.94 -2.35 -2.32
N GLN A 125 6.36 -1.16 -2.49
CA GLN A 125 5.76 -0.72 -3.74
C GLN A 125 6.79 -0.62 -4.87
N LEU A 126 7.99 -0.11 -4.59
CA LEU A 126 9.07 -0.03 -5.57
C LEU A 126 9.50 -1.42 -6.06
N MET A 127 9.56 -2.42 -5.18
CA MET A 127 9.84 -3.81 -5.58
C MET A 127 8.71 -4.45 -6.39
N GLY A 128 7.48 -3.91 -6.30
CA GLY A 128 6.33 -4.32 -7.10
C GLY A 128 6.32 -3.72 -8.52
N GLN A 129 7.22 -2.79 -8.80
CA GLN A 129 7.31 -2.07 -10.06
C GLN A 129 8.66 -2.34 -10.74
N GLU A 130 8.75 -2.02 -12.03
CA GLU A 130 10.01 -2.07 -12.78
C GLU A 130 10.89 -0.88 -12.38
N PHE A 131 11.59 -1.00 -11.25
CA PHE A 131 12.47 0.04 -10.73
C PHE A 131 13.91 -0.11 -11.24
N GLY A 132 14.19 0.52 -12.38
CA GLY A 132 15.55 0.68 -12.90
C GLY A 132 16.34 -0.63 -12.95
N SER A 133 17.51 -0.66 -12.29
CA SER A 133 18.33 -1.87 -12.16
C SER A 133 18.19 -2.50 -10.78
N THR A 134 18.38 -3.82 -10.69
CA THR A 134 18.39 -4.55 -9.40
C THR A 134 19.47 -4.04 -8.45
N SER A 135 20.60 -3.54 -8.97
CA SER A 135 21.64 -2.89 -8.17
C SER A 135 21.18 -1.56 -7.59
N LEU A 136 20.40 -0.78 -8.34
CA LEU A 136 19.82 0.47 -7.85
C LEU A 136 18.77 0.18 -6.77
N LEU A 137 17.88 -0.79 -7.00
CA LEU A 137 16.89 -1.23 -6.03
C LEU A 137 17.53 -1.68 -4.71
N ALA A 138 18.59 -2.49 -4.78
CA ALA A 138 19.30 -2.94 -3.60
C ALA A 138 19.96 -1.78 -2.83
N LYS A 139 20.54 -0.79 -3.53
CA LYS A 139 21.10 0.39 -2.88
C LYS A 139 20.01 1.26 -2.24
N THR A 140 18.86 1.42 -2.90
CA THR A 140 17.70 2.11 -2.31
C THR A 140 17.25 1.42 -1.03
N GLY A 141 17.17 0.08 -1.02
CA GLY A 141 16.78 -0.65 0.18
C GLY A 141 17.77 -0.54 1.33
N GLU A 142 19.08 -0.46 1.05
CA GLU A 142 20.11 -0.16 2.06
C GLU A 142 19.88 1.22 2.71
N ILE A 143 19.64 2.24 1.90
CA ILE A 143 19.37 3.61 2.37
C ILE A 143 18.08 3.65 3.19
N VAL A 144 17.02 2.96 2.74
CA VAL A 144 15.75 2.88 3.47
C VAL A 144 15.93 2.15 4.80
N ALA A 145 16.71 1.06 4.84
CA ALA A 145 17.00 0.34 6.06
C ALA A 145 17.81 1.18 7.06
N GLU A 146 18.79 1.93 6.57
CA GLU A 146 19.56 2.89 7.39
C GLU A 146 18.66 3.97 7.96
N ARG A 147 17.83 4.61 7.12
CA ARG A 147 16.90 5.63 7.60
C ARG A 147 15.87 5.10 8.60
N ALA A 148 15.35 3.89 8.36
CA ALA A 148 14.44 3.23 9.29
C ALA A 148 15.09 2.92 10.64
N ARG A 149 16.40 2.62 10.67
CA ARG A 149 17.15 2.48 11.92
C ARG A 149 17.25 3.80 12.66
N GLU A 150 17.68 4.87 11.98
CA GLU A 150 17.79 6.20 12.57
C GLU A 150 16.49 6.63 13.26
N GLU A 151 15.35 6.52 12.57
CA GLU A 151 14.06 6.89 13.16
C GLU A 151 13.67 6.02 14.36
N ALA A 152 13.99 4.72 14.32
CA ALA A 152 13.70 3.82 15.44
C ALA A 152 14.60 4.12 16.65
N GLU A 153 15.84 4.57 16.43
CA GLU A 153 16.73 5.02 17.50
C GLU A 153 16.22 6.31 18.15
N VAL A 154 15.70 7.25 17.37
CA VAL A 154 15.04 8.46 17.91
C VAL A 154 13.89 8.06 18.83
N LEU A 155 12.99 7.18 18.36
CA LEU A 155 11.86 6.70 19.18
C LEU A 155 12.29 5.93 20.43
N ARG A 156 13.40 5.20 20.36
CA ARG A 156 14.00 4.50 21.51
C ARG A 156 14.57 5.48 22.52
N ASP A 157 15.32 6.47 22.04
CA ASP A 157 16.03 7.44 22.88
C ASP A 157 15.05 8.41 23.57
N ASP A 158 13.93 8.73 22.92
CA ASP A 158 12.79 9.46 23.51
C ASP A 158 11.98 8.60 24.50
N GLY A 159 12.27 7.30 24.61
CA GLY A 159 11.58 6.36 25.49
C GLY A 159 10.14 6.05 25.05
N GLU A 160 9.82 6.31 23.79
CA GLU A 160 8.47 6.12 23.28
C GLU A 160 8.17 4.65 22.93
N VAL A 161 9.19 3.86 22.61
CA VAL A 161 9.04 2.48 22.13
C VAL A 161 9.93 1.53 22.93
N ASP A 162 9.42 0.33 23.20
CA ASP A 162 10.16 -0.73 23.89
C ASP A 162 11.41 -1.15 23.09
N GLU A 163 12.55 -1.25 23.78
CA GLU A 163 13.84 -1.68 23.20
C GLU A 163 13.76 -3.05 22.49
N ARG A 164 12.87 -3.93 22.98
CA ARG A 164 12.60 -5.23 22.36
C ARG A 164 12.02 -5.09 20.94
N LEU A 165 11.07 -4.18 20.74
CA LEU A 165 10.46 -3.95 19.44
C LEU A 165 11.46 -3.33 18.46
N VAL A 166 12.30 -2.42 18.93
CA VAL A 166 13.39 -1.83 18.15
C VAL A 166 14.40 -2.90 17.71
N THR A 167 14.78 -3.80 18.62
CA THR A 167 15.67 -4.93 18.31
C THR A 167 15.07 -5.87 17.27
N GLU A 168 13.77 -6.20 17.40
CA GLU A 168 13.08 -7.02 16.41
C GLU A 168 12.99 -6.33 15.05
N LEU A 169 12.71 -5.02 15.02
CA LEU A 169 12.74 -4.26 13.77
C LEU A 169 14.12 -4.36 13.11
N PHE A 170 15.20 -4.15 13.86
CA PHE A 170 16.57 -4.23 13.32
C PHE A 170 16.89 -5.61 12.77
N ARG A 171 16.45 -6.67 13.46
CA ARG A 171 16.60 -8.05 12.98
C ARG A 171 15.89 -8.25 11.64
N VAL A 172 14.66 -7.77 11.49
CA VAL A 172 13.89 -7.91 10.24
C VAL A 172 14.48 -7.05 9.12
N LEU A 173 14.91 -5.81 9.42
CA LEU A 173 15.60 -4.94 8.45
C LEU A 173 16.88 -5.58 7.95
N ARG A 174 17.66 -6.22 8.83
CA ARG A 174 18.90 -6.90 8.42
C ARG A 174 18.61 -8.06 7.47
N LEU A 175 17.59 -8.84 7.78
CA LEU A 175 17.14 -9.90 6.89
C LEU A 175 16.68 -9.30 5.54
N MET A 176 15.97 -8.17 5.53
CA MET A 176 15.51 -7.51 4.29
C MET A 176 16.69 -7.09 3.40
N GLU A 177 17.74 -6.50 3.99
CA GLU A 177 18.98 -6.17 3.27
C GLU A 177 19.62 -7.40 2.62
N MET A 178 19.62 -8.55 3.32
CA MET A 178 20.14 -9.80 2.78
C MET A 178 19.32 -10.30 1.58
N ASP A 179 17.99 -10.21 1.62
CA ASP A 179 17.16 -10.59 0.47
C ASP A 179 17.43 -9.67 -0.73
N LEU A 180 17.59 -8.36 -0.51
CA LEU A 180 17.92 -7.43 -1.57
C LEU A 180 19.33 -7.64 -2.16
N ALA A 181 20.28 -8.09 -1.36
CA ALA A 181 21.57 -8.54 -1.87
C ALA A 181 21.42 -9.77 -2.80
N MET A 182 20.51 -10.69 -2.46
CA MET A 182 20.19 -11.83 -3.33
C MET A 182 19.44 -11.40 -4.60
N VAL A 183 18.56 -10.41 -4.53
CA VAL A 183 17.91 -9.79 -5.71
C VAL A 183 18.96 -9.16 -6.63
N LYS A 184 19.94 -8.43 -6.08
CA LYS A 184 21.04 -7.86 -6.85
C LYS A 184 21.89 -8.91 -7.55
N ALA A 185 22.09 -10.07 -6.92
CA ALA A 185 22.88 -11.17 -7.46
C ALA A 185 22.11 -12.07 -8.43
N ALA A 186 20.78 -11.91 -8.55
CA ALA A 186 19.96 -12.73 -9.43
C ALA A 186 20.25 -12.41 -10.90
N VAL A 187 20.50 -13.45 -11.69
CA VAL A 187 20.81 -13.34 -13.14
C VAL A 187 19.64 -13.81 -14.00
N LYS A 188 18.83 -14.75 -13.51
CA LYS A 188 17.67 -15.30 -14.24
C LYS A 188 16.38 -14.67 -13.75
N ASP A 189 15.46 -14.39 -14.66
CA ASP A 189 14.18 -13.72 -14.35
C ASP A 189 13.31 -14.51 -13.37
N ASP A 190 13.28 -15.85 -13.50
CA ASP A 190 12.53 -16.72 -12.57
C ASP A 190 13.05 -16.59 -11.14
N THR A 191 14.39 -16.61 -10.98
CA THR A 191 15.01 -16.43 -9.66
C THR A 191 14.85 -15.02 -9.14
N LEU A 192 14.90 -14.01 -10.02
CA LEU A 192 14.71 -12.62 -9.63
C LEU A 192 13.32 -12.42 -9.03
N THR A 193 12.29 -12.95 -9.70
CA THR A 193 10.90 -12.83 -9.26
C THR A 193 10.69 -13.48 -7.89
N GLN A 194 11.17 -14.71 -7.70
CA GLN A 194 11.09 -15.40 -6.41
C GLN A 194 11.79 -14.63 -5.28
N ARG A 195 12.96 -14.02 -5.56
CA ARG A 195 13.70 -13.23 -4.57
C ARG A 195 13.00 -11.92 -4.25
N LEU A 196 12.39 -11.26 -5.24
CA LEU A 196 11.59 -10.07 -5.03
C LEU A 196 10.37 -10.35 -4.16
N ASP A 197 9.68 -11.47 -4.38
CA ASP A 197 8.53 -11.84 -3.55
C ASP A 197 8.94 -12.16 -2.10
N GLN A 198 10.08 -12.81 -1.90
CA GLN A 198 10.66 -13.00 -0.58
C GLN A 198 10.99 -11.66 0.11
N ALA A 199 11.64 -10.74 -0.60
CA ALA A 199 11.99 -9.42 -0.09
C ALA A 199 10.74 -8.58 0.25
N LYS A 200 9.69 -8.64 -0.57
CA LYS A 200 8.38 -8.01 -0.31
C LYS A 200 7.73 -8.57 0.95
N ALA A 201 7.69 -9.90 1.09
CA ALA A 201 7.14 -10.54 2.29
C ALA A 201 7.87 -10.07 3.56
N ARG A 202 9.19 -9.91 3.47
CA ARG A 202 10.01 -9.41 4.58
C ARG A 202 9.80 -7.92 4.87
N CYS A 203 9.61 -7.09 3.84
CA CYS A 203 9.19 -5.69 4.03
C CYS A 203 7.84 -5.60 4.74
N ARG A 204 6.86 -6.44 4.34
CA ARG A 204 5.55 -6.50 5.00
C ARG A 204 5.68 -6.89 6.48
N GLN A 205 6.56 -7.84 6.79
CA GLN A 205 6.86 -8.18 8.19
C GLN A 205 7.44 -6.98 8.95
N ALA A 206 8.40 -6.25 8.36
CA ALA A 206 8.97 -5.06 8.99
C ALA A 206 7.92 -3.97 9.23
N ILE A 207 6.99 -3.77 8.30
CA ILE A 207 5.85 -2.84 8.44
C ILE A 207 4.97 -3.25 9.62
N LEU A 208 4.68 -4.55 9.80
CA LEU A 208 3.89 -5.03 10.93
C LEU A 208 4.59 -4.75 12.27
N VAL A 209 5.91 -4.95 12.34
CA VAL A 209 6.69 -4.64 13.54
C VAL A 209 6.66 -3.13 13.82
N ALA A 210 6.88 -2.30 12.80
CA ALA A 210 6.85 -0.84 12.95
C ALA A 210 5.46 -0.32 13.38
N ASN A 211 4.38 -0.90 12.88
CA ASN A 211 3.02 -0.54 13.30
C ASN A 211 2.67 -1.03 14.72
N SER A 212 3.48 -1.90 15.31
CA SER A 212 3.31 -2.38 16.69
C SER A 212 4.08 -1.56 17.73
N PHE A 213 4.83 -0.55 17.28
CA PHE A 213 5.51 0.42 18.13
C PHE A 213 4.52 1.24 18.97
#